data_AF-A0A821ZGG4-F1
#
_entry.id   AF-A0A821ZGG4-F1
#
_cell.length_a   1.000
_cell.length_b   1.000
_cell.length_c   1.000
_cell.angle_alpha   90.00
_cell.angle_beta   90.00
_cell.angle_gamma   90.00
#
_symmetry.space_group_name_H-M   'P 1'
#
loop_
_entity.id
_entity.type
_entity.pdbx_description
1 polymer ?
#
loop_
_entity_poly.entity_id
_entity_poly.type
_entity_poly.pdbx_seq_one_letter_code
_entity_poly.pdbx_strand_id
1 'polypeptide(L)'
;IILQPKLAKGKRLGGENIQDVLNQHEHDEYFQFEKEFIQLPCNIQEFHDKIPNDHLSSIFSSLSTSKVFPELHMINETTIAVNRHDYVNFYHTITDVYTVYLLCCFFQRDPKSVRILFLDAHPKGNLDILWSQMFHSYTRLGHLKNSSSIFYRELIWSQPQSKSEIDVQRNRGTAPSFFFEFRQHVLKQFNINYETNEKVNCQSLNLFFLVRHNYVAHPRNPSGKVTRQLSNEKQILDDLKTKFSNYSNIHFSANHFEQLTIEEQLNTIIQTDVFIGMHGAGLTHVLFMKPNRILVELVTSSWKTQKHFELVASMNNVNYHRCLIIDGSLGTSQMFKDSILNCSDDPLKQWCENEVKLCNSSLIIYNKLFAITHSIILQPKLAKGKRLGGENIQDVLNQHEHDEYFQFEKEFIQ
;
A
#
# COMPACT_ATOMS: atom_id res chain seq x y z
N ILE A 1 -2.83 -10.56 -27.65
CA ILE A 1 -1.36 -10.78 -27.65
C ILE A 1 -1.09 -12.27 -27.51
N ILE A 2 -0.02 -12.80 -28.09
CA ILE A 2 0.31 -14.23 -27.99
C ILE A 2 1.59 -14.39 -27.19
N LEU A 3 1.57 -15.28 -26.21
CA LEU A 3 2.77 -15.69 -25.46
C LEU A 3 3.21 -17.09 -25.90
N GLN A 4 4.52 -17.29 -25.94
CA GLN A 4 5.17 -18.58 -26.16
C GLN A 4 5.85 -19.03 -24.86
N PRO A 5 5.14 -19.64 -23.89
CA PRO A 5 5.68 -19.88 -22.55
C PRO A 5 7.01 -20.65 -22.52
N LYS A 6 7.23 -21.58 -23.46
CA LYS A 6 8.49 -22.33 -23.63
C LYS A 6 9.74 -21.46 -23.87
N LEU A 7 9.55 -20.22 -24.30
CA LEU A 7 10.61 -19.24 -24.57
C LEU A 7 10.94 -18.38 -23.33
N ALA A 8 10.23 -18.56 -22.21
CA ALA A 8 10.66 -18.06 -20.90
C ALA A 8 11.65 -19.05 -20.27
N LYS A 9 12.94 -18.74 -20.31
CA LYS A 9 14.02 -19.59 -19.78
C LYS A 9 14.30 -19.26 -18.33
N GLY A 10 14.40 -20.28 -17.49
CA GLY A 10 14.70 -20.15 -16.06
C GLY A 10 14.82 -21.54 -15.44
N LYS A 11 15.54 -21.64 -14.32
CA LYS A 11 15.84 -22.92 -13.67
C LYS A 11 14.65 -23.49 -12.90
N ARG A 12 13.75 -22.63 -12.43
CA ARG A 12 12.57 -22.99 -11.64
C ARG A 12 11.29 -22.79 -12.43
N LEU A 13 10.22 -23.44 -11.99
CA LEU A 13 8.88 -23.22 -12.51
C LEU A 13 8.12 -22.19 -11.65
N GLY A 14 8.53 -22.04 -10.39
CA GLY A 14 7.84 -21.27 -9.37
C GLY A 14 6.75 -22.09 -8.69
N GLY A 15 6.43 -21.76 -7.44
CA GLY A 15 5.43 -22.48 -6.67
C GLY A 15 5.93 -23.78 -6.03
N GLU A 16 7.23 -24.08 -6.10
CA GLU A 16 7.85 -25.17 -5.35
C GLU A 16 7.66 -24.96 -3.84
N ASN A 17 7.62 -26.06 -3.05
CA ASN A 17 7.64 -25.90 -1.61
C ASN A 17 9.01 -25.40 -1.17
N ILE A 18 9.04 -24.47 -0.22
CA ILE A 18 10.27 -23.85 0.27
C ILE A 18 11.32 -24.89 0.73
N GLN A 19 10.88 -26.01 1.31
CA GLN A 19 11.76 -27.08 1.78
C GLN A 19 12.53 -27.76 0.65
N ASP A 20 11.97 -27.78 -0.57
CA ASP A 20 12.55 -28.43 -1.75
C ASP A 20 13.59 -27.53 -2.45
N VAL A 21 13.67 -26.26 -2.06
CA VAL A 21 14.45 -25.23 -2.75
C VAL A 21 15.32 -24.38 -1.82
N LEU A 22 15.55 -24.83 -0.59
CA LEU A 22 16.45 -24.15 0.36
C LEU A 22 17.82 -23.87 -0.27
N ASN A 23 18.37 -22.70 0.04
CA ASN A 23 19.63 -22.18 -0.49
C ASN A 23 19.64 -21.88 -2.00
N GLN A 24 18.49 -21.86 -2.69
CA GLN A 24 18.47 -21.46 -4.09
C GLN A 24 18.91 -20.00 -4.28
N HIS A 25 19.55 -19.72 -5.42
CA HIS A 25 19.98 -18.38 -5.76
C HIS A 25 18.81 -17.53 -6.24
N GLU A 26 18.87 -16.21 -5.99
CA GLU A 26 17.83 -15.27 -6.40
C GLU A 26 17.59 -15.24 -7.91
N HIS A 27 18.65 -15.33 -8.71
CA HIS A 27 18.50 -15.35 -10.17
C HIS A 27 17.76 -16.59 -10.69
N ASP A 28 17.64 -17.67 -9.90
CA ASP A 28 16.89 -18.87 -10.29
C ASP A 28 15.37 -18.66 -10.23
N GLU A 29 14.94 -17.61 -9.52
CA GLU A 29 13.54 -17.24 -9.32
C GLU A 29 13.01 -16.27 -10.40
N TYR A 30 13.77 -16.02 -11.47
CA TYR A 30 13.36 -15.14 -12.55
C TYR A 30 13.58 -15.78 -13.92
N PHE A 31 12.75 -15.39 -14.89
CA PHE A 31 12.89 -15.82 -16.28
C PHE A 31 13.65 -14.81 -17.13
N GLN A 32 14.43 -15.34 -18.08
CA GLN A 32 14.93 -14.62 -19.25
C GLN A 32 14.03 -14.95 -20.44
N PHE A 33 13.69 -13.94 -21.23
CA PHE A 33 12.75 -14.09 -22.34
C PHE A 33 13.50 -14.14 -23.66
N GLU A 34 13.44 -15.28 -24.36
CA GLU A 34 14.01 -15.41 -25.70
C GLU A 34 13.18 -14.66 -26.72
N LYS A 35 13.80 -14.27 -27.85
CA LYS A 35 13.10 -13.67 -28.99
C LYS A 35 11.90 -14.54 -29.37
N GLU A 36 10.80 -13.88 -29.73
CA GLU A 36 9.50 -14.46 -30.05
C GLU A 36 8.68 -14.94 -28.84
N PHE A 37 9.15 -14.71 -27.60
CA PHE A 37 8.31 -14.98 -26.43
C PHE A 37 6.97 -14.23 -26.50
N ILE A 38 6.98 -12.95 -26.90
CA ILE A 38 5.76 -12.22 -27.27
C ILE A 38 5.60 -12.19 -28.79
N GLN A 39 4.41 -12.55 -29.26
CA GLN A 39 4.02 -12.45 -30.66
C GLN A 39 2.76 -11.60 -30.83
N LEU A 40 2.77 -10.76 -31.87
CA LEU A 40 1.60 -10.01 -32.32
C LEU A 40 1.14 -10.50 -33.70
N PRO A 41 -0.18 -10.61 -33.92
CA PRO A 41 -0.73 -11.08 -35.20
C PRO A 41 -0.70 -10.02 -36.31
N CYS A 42 -0.15 -8.83 -36.04
CA CYS A 42 -0.08 -7.70 -36.98
C CYS A 42 1.37 -7.34 -37.31
N ASN A 43 1.58 -6.70 -38.46
CA ASN A 43 2.89 -6.17 -38.85
C ASN A 43 3.10 -4.81 -38.17
N ILE A 44 4.22 -4.62 -37.48
CA ILE A 44 4.56 -3.34 -36.84
C ILE A 44 5.89 -2.88 -37.40
N GLN A 45 5.87 -1.82 -38.21
CA GLN A 45 7.06 -1.34 -38.92
C GLN A 45 8.05 -0.59 -38.00
N GLU A 46 7.59 -0.04 -36.86
CA GLU A 46 8.39 0.85 -36.00
C GLU A 46 8.14 0.59 -34.49
N PHE A 47 8.27 -0.66 -34.03
CA PHE A 47 8.05 -0.97 -32.61
C PHE A 47 9.29 -0.82 -31.75
N HIS A 48 10.49 -1.14 -32.29
CA HIS A 48 11.71 -1.21 -31.49
C HIS A 48 12.07 0.13 -30.82
N ASP A 49 11.84 1.25 -31.50
CA ASP A 49 12.11 2.60 -30.98
C ASP A 49 11.06 3.09 -29.96
N LYS A 50 9.97 2.33 -29.78
CA LYS A 50 8.85 2.64 -28.88
C LYS A 50 8.76 1.69 -27.68
N ILE A 51 9.70 0.75 -27.53
CA ILE A 51 9.76 -0.11 -26.35
C ILE A 51 10.07 0.77 -25.13
N PRO A 52 9.24 0.76 -24.08
CA PRO A 52 9.50 1.51 -22.86
C PRO A 52 10.86 1.13 -22.28
N ASN A 53 11.71 2.12 -21.98
CA ASN A 53 12.94 1.90 -21.22
C ASN A 53 12.62 1.79 -19.72
N ASP A 54 11.90 0.73 -19.34
CA ASP A 54 11.42 0.49 -17.98
C ASP A 54 11.51 -1.00 -17.59
N HIS A 55 10.78 -1.40 -16.53
CA HIS A 55 10.77 -2.78 -16.01
C HIS A 55 10.25 -3.81 -17.02
N LEU A 56 9.56 -3.40 -18.09
CA LEU A 56 9.06 -4.27 -19.15
C LEU A 56 10.04 -4.44 -20.30
N SER A 57 11.11 -3.64 -20.35
CA SER A 57 12.09 -3.66 -21.44
C SER A 57 12.65 -5.06 -21.70
N SER A 58 12.97 -5.81 -20.64
CA SER A 58 13.49 -7.19 -20.78
C SER A 58 12.50 -8.13 -21.47
N ILE A 59 11.21 -8.02 -21.17
CA ILE A 59 10.17 -8.87 -21.76
C ILE A 59 9.82 -8.40 -23.16
N PHE A 60 9.64 -7.09 -23.37
CA PHE A 60 9.24 -6.54 -24.66
C PHE A 60 10.36 -6.56 -25.70
N SER A 61 11.62 -6.70 -25.29
CA SER A 61 12.73 -7.00 -26.19
C SER A 61 12.54 -8.32 -26.96
N SER A 62 11.73 -9.25 -26.42
CA SER A 62 11.40 -10.52 -27.09
C SER A 62 10.33 -10.37 -28.18
N LEU A 63 9.69 -9.21 -28.31
CA LEU A 63 8.55 -9.04 -29.18
C LEU A 63 8.88 -9.35 -30.65
N SER A 64 7.98 -10.07 -31.30
CA SER A 64 8.02 -10.31 -32.74
C SER A 64 6.62 -10.28 -33.34
N THR A 65 6.56 -10.23 -34.67
CA THR A 65 5.31 -10.32 -35.44
C THR A 65 5.24 -11.67 -36.12
N SER A 66 4.10 -12.36 -36.03
CA SER A 66 3.85 -13.59 -36.79
C SER A 66 2.44 -13.59 -37.36
N LYS A 67 2.27 -14.16 -38.55
CA LYS A 67 0.96 -14.33 -39.21
C LYS A 67 0.41 -15.76 -39.12
N VAL A 68 1.24 -16.71 -38.67
CA VAL A 68 0.91 -18.14 -38.66
C VAL A 68 1.08 -18.66 -37.24
N PHE A 69 0.01 -19.24 -36.70
CA PHE A 69 -0.02 -19.86 -35.38
C PHE A 69 -0.69 -21.23 -35.49
N PRO A 70 0.08 -22.34 -35.39
CA PRO A 70 -0.44 -23.67 -35.70
C PRO A 70 -1.40 -24.21 -34.63
N GLU A 71 -1.26 -23.80 -33.36
CA GLU A 71 -2.17 -24.18 -32.27
C GLU A 71 -2.18 -23.09 -31.19
N LEU A 72 -3.36 -22.54 -30.89
CA LEU A 72 -3.54 -21.46 -29.91
C LEU A 72 -4.50 -21.90 -28.79
N HIS A 73 -4.01 -21.88 -27.56
CA HIS A 73 -4.85 -21.92 -26.38
C HIS A 73 -5.38 -20.51 -26.09
N MET A 74 -6.70 -20.33 -26.11
CA MET A 74 -7.35 -19.03 -25.97
C MET A 74 -7.68 -18.73 -24.51
N ILE A 75 -7.28 -17.57 -24.03
CA ILE A 75 -7.72 -17.00 -22.73
C ILE A 75 -8.54 -15.75 -23.04
N ASN A 76 -9.84 -15.82 -22.73
CA ASN A 76 -10.81 -14.78 -23.05
C ASN A 76 -10.97 -13.77 -21.92
N GLU A 77 -10.70 -14.20 -20.68
CA GLU A 77 -10.77 -13.40 -19.47
C GLU A 77 -9.59 -12.42 -19.39
N THR A 78 -9.85 -11.25 -18.83
CA THR A 78 -8.80 -10.27 -18.54
C THR A 78 -7.73 -10.89 -17.66
N THR A 79 -6.48 -10.81 -18.11
CA THR A 79 -5.33 -11.28 -17.35
C THR A 79 -4.42 -10.09 -17.00
N ILE A 80 -3.99 -9.98 -15.75
CA ILE A 80 -2.96 -9.03 -15.32
C ILE A 80 -1.68 -9.80 -15.03
N ALA A 81 -0.61 -9.49 -15.77
CA ALA A 81 0.72 -10.04 -15.56
C ALA A 81 1.48 -9.23 -14.50
N VAL A 82 2.05 -9.92 -13.51
CA VAL A 82 2.69 -9.34 -12.34
C VAL A 82 4.06 -9.97 -12.15
N ASN A 83 5.08 -9.15 -11.96
CA ASN A 83 6.38 -9.59 -11.48
C ASN A 83 6.50 -9.19 -10.01
N ARG A 84 6.45 -10.15 -9.10
CA ARG A 84 6.46 -9.88 -7.65
C ARG A 84 7.86 -9.51 -7.21
N HIS A 85 7.98 -8.62 -6.23
CA HIS A 85 9.31 -8.20 -5.73
C HIS A 85 9.84 -9.13 -4.63
N ASP A 86 9.11 -9.23 -3.52
CA ASP A 86 9.46 -10.06 -2.35
C ASP A 86 8.19 -10.73 -1.83
N TYR A 87 7.86 -11.87 -2.44
CA TYR A 87 6.57 -12.57 -2.34
C TYR A 87 6.20 -13.04 -0.92
N VAL A 88 7.16 -13.09 0.01
CA VAL A 88 6.97 -13.53 1.41
C VAL A 88 6.94 -12.36 2.40
N ASN A 89 7.20 -11.15 1.92
CA ASN A 89 7.18 -9.94 2.72
C ASN A 89 5.83 -9.22 2.57
N PHE A 90 5.08 -9.17 3.67
CA PHE A 90 3.72 -8.65 3.66
C PHE A 90 3.60 -7.20 3.14
N TYR A 91 4.61 -6.35 3.37
CA TYR A 91 4.63 -5.00 2.81
C TYR A 91 4.67 -5.01 1.28
N HIS A 92 5.61 -5.75 0.70
CA HIS A 92 5.76 -5.84 -0.75
C HIS A 92 4.57 -6.55 -1.40
N THR A 93 4.04 -7.62 -0.79
CA THR A 93 2.86 -8.29 -1.33
C THR A 93 1.61 -7.40 -1.29
N ILE A 94 1.35 -6.66 -0.22
CA ILE A 94 0.19 -5.76 -0.16
C ILE A 94 0.30 -4.61 -1.17
N THR A 95 1.50 -4.07 -1.37
CA THR A 95 1.73 -3.01 -2.37
C THR A 95 1.57 -3.51 -3.82
N ASP A 96 1.95 -4.76 -4.11
CA ASP A 96 1.67 -5.42 -5.40
C ASP A 96 0.17 -5.68 -5.59
N VAL A 97 -0.51 -6.25 -4.59
CA VAL A 97 -1.95 -6.56 -4.65
C VAL A 97 -2.80 -5.29 -4.79
N TYR A 98 -2.44 -4.21 -4.07
CA TYR A 98 -3.08 -2.89 -4.24
C TYR A 98 -2.90 -2.35 -5.66
N THR A 99 -1.70 -2.47 -6.22
CA THR A 99 -1.42 -2.01 -7.59
C THR A 99 -2.31 -2.72 -8.60
N VAL A 100 -2.47 -4.03 -8.47
CA VAL A 100 -3.34 -4.82 -9.36
C VAL A 100 -4.81 -4.47 -9.15
N TYR A 101 -5.25 -4.29 -7.90
CA TYR A 101 -6.61 -3.81 -7.61
C TYR A 101 -6.89 -2.45 -8.26
N LEU A 102 -5.93 -1.51 -8.17
CA LEU A 102 -6.03 -0.20 -8.83
C LEU A 102 -6.15 -0.33 -10.35
N LEU A 103 -5.41 -1.24 -10.99
CA LEU A 103 -5.57 -1.53 -12.41
C LEU A 103 -6.95 -2.09 -12.75
N CYS A 104 -7.49 -2.99 -11.91
CA CYS A 104 -8.88 -3.46 -12.07
C CYS A 104 -9.87 -2.29 -12.03
N CYS A 105 -9.73 -1.37 -11.08
CA CYS A 105 -10.57 -0.17 -11.00
C CYS A 105 -10.42 0.70 -12.25
N PHE A 106 -9.17 0.99 -12.67
CA PHE A 106 -8.88 1.83 -13.82
C PHE A 106 -9.47 1.28 -15.13
N PHE A 107 -9.31 -0.02 -15.38
CA PHE A 107 -9.85 -0.69 -16.57
C PHE A 107 -11.31 -1.13 -16.42
N GLN A 108 -11.98 -0.77 -15.32
CA GLN A 108 -13.38 -1.12 -15.04
C GLN A 108 -13.61 -2.64 -15.15
N ARG A 109 -12.81 -3.41 -14.42
CA ARG A 109 -12.92 -4.86 -14.30
C ARG A 109 -13.24 -5.22 -12.86
N ASP A 110 -14.16 -6.15 -12.67
CA ASP A 110 -14.35 -6.78 -11.37
C ASP A 110 -13.09 -7.62 -11.04
N PRO A 111 -12.38 -7.38 -9.92
CA PRO A 111 -11.24 -8.19 -9.50
C PRO A 111 -11.54 -9.71 -9.55
N LYS A 112 -12.77 -10.12 -9.23
CA LYS A 112 -13.18 -11.54 -9.23
C LYS A 112 -13.41 -12.14 -10.62
N SER A 113 -13.33 -11.33 -11.67
CA SER A 113 -13.30 -11.78 -13.07
C SER A 113 -11.89 -11.82 -13.67
N VAL A 114 -10.89 -11.26 -12.96
CA VAL A 114 -9.53 -11.08 -13.46
C VAL A 114 -8.62 -12.24 -13.06
N ARG A 115 -7.87 -12.77 -14.02
CA ARG A 115 -6.81 -13.77 -13.80
C ARG A 115 -5.48 -13.06 -13.56
N ILE A 116 -4.64 -13.63 -12.70
CA ILE A 116 -3.28 -13.15 -12.44
C ILE A 116 -2.27 -14.10 -13.08
N LEU A 117 -1.32 -13.54 -13.83
CA LEU A 117 -0.17 -14.28 -14.36
C LEU A 117 1.09 -13.84 -13.63
N PHE A 118 1.65 -14.70 -12.77
CA PHE A 118 2.96 -14.45 -12.18
C PHE A 118 4.07 -14.69 -13.20
N LEU A 119 4.89 -13.68 -13.40
CA LEU A 119 6.04 -13.66 -14.29
C LEU A 119 7.34 -14.05 -13.57
N ASP A 120 7.32 -14.13 -12.24
CA ASP A 120 8.42 -14.68 -11.45
C ASP A 120 8.32 -16.22 -11.33
N ALA A 121 9.44 -16.82 -10.95
CA ALA A 121 9.56 -18.21 -10.57
C ALA A 121 9.82 -18.34 -9.05
N HIS A 122 9.27 -17.43 -8.23
CA HIS A 122 9.40 -17.57 -6.78
C HIS A 122 8.69 -18.85 -6.31
N PRO A 123 9.17 -19.46 -5.21
CA PRO A 123 8.49 -20.56 -4.54
C PRO A 123 7.08 -20.20 -4.09
N LYS A 124 6.34 -21.21 -3.62
CA LYS A 124 5.04 -20.99 -2.99
C LYS A 124 5.22 -20.22 -1.67
N GLY A 125 4.52 -19.09 -1.54
CA GLY A 125 4.50 -18.27 -0.33
C GLY A 125 3.22 -18.46 0.47
N ASN A 126 3.25 -18.21 1.78
CA ASN A 126 2.05 -18.14 2.62
C ASN A 126 1.12 -16.98 2.22
N LEU A 127 1.65 -15.96 1.54
CA LEU A 127 0.90 -14.81 1.04
C LEU A 127 0.24 -15.04 -0.33
N ASP A 128 0.48 -16.18 -0.99
CA ASP A 128 -0.17 -16.51 -2.27
C ASP A 128 -1.71 -16.54 -2.12
N ILE A 129 -2.22 -16.82 -0.91
CA ILE A 129 -3.66 -16.82 -0.61
C ILE A 129 -4.32 -15.47 -0.90
N LEU A 130 -3.63 -14.35 -0.70
CA LEU A 130 -4.16 -13.01 -0.99
C LEU A 130 -4.58 -12.91 -2.46
N TRP A 131 -3.80 -13.50 -3.37
CA TRP A 131 -4.07 -13.43 -4.80
C TRP A 131 -5.30 -14.24 -5.20
N SER A 132 -5.45 -15.46 -4.69
CA SER A 132 -6.66 -16.26 -4.93
C SER A 132 -7.89 -15.69 -4.23
N GLN A 133 -7.70 -15.04 -3.08
CA GLN A 133 -8.80 -14.45 -2.32
C GLN A 133 -9.26 -13.11 -2.92
N MET A 134 -8.37 -12.37 -3.57
CA MET A 134 -8.69 -11.06 -4.18
C MET A 134 -9.17 -11.17 -5.63
N PHE A 135 -8.64 -12.13 -6.40
CA PHE A 135 -8.90 -12.23 -7.84
C PHE A 135 -9.60 -13.53 -8.23
N HIS A 136 -9.89 -13.74 -9.51
CA HIS A 136 -10.52 -14.98 -10.00
C HIS A 136 -9.63 -16.19 -9.75
N SER A 137 -8.37 -16.10 -10.16
CA SER A 137 -7.33 -17.11 -9.98
C SER A 137 -5.96 -16.53 -10.29
N TYR A 138 -4.90 -17.25 -9.93
CA TYR A 138 -3.55 -16.95 -10.40
C TYR A 138 -2.93 -18.17 -11.09
N THR A 139 -1.98 -17.94 -11.98
CA THR A 139 -1.18 -18.98 -12.64
C THR A 139 0.26 -18.52 -12.74
N ARG A 140 1.21 -19.46 -12.68
CA ARG A 140 2.64 -19.19 -12.79
C ARG A 140 3.09 -19.44 -14.22
N LEU A 141 3.87 -18.52 -14.80
CA LEU A 141 4.37 -18.66 -16.16
C LEU A 141 5.15 -19.97 -16.35
N GLY A 142 5.94 -20.39 -15.36
CA GLY A 142 6.70 -21.64 -15.44
C GLY A 142 5.83 -22.88 -15.63
N HIS A 143 4.62 -22.91 -15.08
CA HIS A 143 3.68 -24.03 -15.26
C HIS A 143 3.06 -24.10 -16.65
N LEU A 144 3.20 -23.03 -17.45
CA LEU A 144 2.69 -22.96 -18.81
C LEU A 144 3.72 -23.39 -19.86
N LYS A 145 4.97 -23.69 -19.47
CA LYS A 145 6.07 -24.00 -20.41
C LYS A 145 5.81 -25.18 -21.34
N ASN A 146 4.97 -26.13 -20.91
CA ASN A 146 4.57 -27.29 -21.72
C ASN A 146 3.30 -27.05 -22.55
N SER A 147 2.66 -25.88 -22.42
CA SER A 147 1.49 -25.52 -23.19
C SER A 147 1.85 -25.13 -24.63
N SER A 148 0.88 -25.25 -25.53
CA SER A 148 0.91 -24.60 -26.83
C SER A 148 0.95 -23.07 -26.67
N SER A 149 1.08 -22.37 -27.79
CA SER A 149 1.07 -20.91 -27.81
C SER A 149 -0.24 -20.38 -27.20
N ILE A 150 -0.16 -19.38 -26.32
CA ILE A 150 -1.33 -18.88 -25.58
C ILE A 150 -1.72 -17.52 -26.12
N PHE A 151 -2.93 -17.42 -26.67
CA PHE A 151 -3.51 -16.15 -27.05
C PHE A 151 -4.30 -15.56 -25.88
N TYR A 152 -3.89 -14.38 -25.43
CA TYR A 152 -4.65 -13.58 -24.48
C TYR A 152 -5.45 -12.53 -25.24
N ARG A 153 -6.77 -12.54 -25.03
CA ARG A 153 -7.68 -11.51 -25.55
C ARG A 153 -7.36 -10.14 -24.94
N GLU A 154 -7.13 -10.11 -23.62
CA GLU A 154 -6.70 -8.92 -22.88
C GLU A 154 -5.62 -9.32 -21.86
N LEU A 155 -4.41 -8.77 -22.04
CA LEU A 155 -3.29 -8.95 -21.12
C LEU A 155 -2.76 -7.57 -20.74
N ILE A 156 -2.82 -7.26 -19.45
CA ILE A 156 -2.37 -6.01 -18.87
C ILE A 156 -1.06 -6.29 -18.14
N TRP A 157 -0.05 -5.45 -18.31
CA TRP A 157 1.23 -5.58 -17.64
C TRP A 157 1.27 -4.63 -16.44
N SER A 158 1.41 -5.18 -15.23
CA SER A 158 1.46 -4.36 -14.02
C SER A 158 2.77 -3.56 -13.95
N GLN A 159 2.70 -2.38 -13.36
CA GLN A 159 3.89 -1.63 -12.93
C GLN A 159 4.60 -2.37 -11.78
N PRO A 160 5.90 -2.09 -11.53
CA PRO A 160 6.64 -2.77 -10.47
C PRO A 160 6.26 -2.20 -9.11
N GLN A 161 6.48 -2.99 -8.05
CA GLN A 161 6.15 -2.65 -6.66
C GLN A 161 6.62 -1.24 -6.24
N SER A 162 7.83 -0.84 -6.63
CA SER A 162 8.42 0.48 -6.30
C SER A 162 7.68 1.67 -6.91
N LYS A 163 6.74 1.42 -7.83
CA LYS A 163 5.85 2.41 -8.42
C LYS A 163 4.41 2.33 -7.88
N SER A 164 4.15 1.50 -6.87
CA SER A 164 2.85 1.48 -6.17
C SER A 164 2.56 2.82 -5.49
N GLU A 165 1.29 3.25 -5.46
CA GLU A 165 0.92 4.52 -4.80
C GLU A 165 0.94 4.45 -3.27
N ILE A 166 0.82 3.25 -2.70
CA ILE A 166 0.98 3.01 -1.26
C ILE A 166 2.43 2.67 -0.88
N ASP A 167 3.35 2.67 -1.86
CA ASP A 167 4.78 2.59 -1.56
C ASP A 167 5.26 3.93 -0.99
N VAL A 168 5.88 3.85 0.18
CA VAL A 168 6.17 5.02 1.01
C VAL A 168 7.44 5.76 0.59
N GLN A 169 8.20 5.26 -0.39
CA GLN A 169 9.24 6.06 -1.05
C GLN A 169 8.66 7.28 -1.75
N ARG A 170 7.33 7.34 -1.95
CA ARG A 170 6.62 8.49 -2.50
C ARG A 170 6.32 9.60 -1.48
N ASN A 171 6.75 9.45 -0.22
CA ASN A 171 6.59 10.43 0.88
C ASN A 171 5.19 11.06 0.93
N ARG A 172 4.14 10.24 0.85
CA ARG A 172 2.74 10.66 0.84
C ARG A 172 2.09 10.33 2.20
N GLY A 173 1.53 11.33 2.88
CA GLY A 173 0.77 11.14 4.13
C GLY A 173 -0.73 10.97 3.92
N THR A 174 -1.24 11.28 2.74
CA THR A 174 -2.67 11.19 2.39
C THR A 174 -2.98 9.90 1.65
N ALA A 175 -4.17 9.34 1.89
CA ALA A 175 -4.62 8.13 1.21
C ALA A 175 -4.61 8.32 -0.33
N PRO A 176 -4.02 7.39 -1.11
CA PRO A 176 -4.13 7.38 -2.57
C PRO A 176 -5.55 6.99 -3.04
N SER A 177 -5.79 7.12 -4.34
CA SER A 177 -7.05 6.70 -4.96
C SER A 177 -7.40 5.26 -4.60
N PHE A 178 -8.66 5.01 -4.30
CA PHE A 178 -9.17 3.67 -3.96
C PHE A 178 -8.53 3.01 -2.72
N PHE A 179 -7.81 3.75 -1.87
CA PHE A 179 -7.16 3.18 -0.67
C PHE A 179 -8.17 2.55 0.29
N PHE A 180 -9.24 3.28 0.63
CA PHE A 180 -10.25 2.81 1.58
C PHE A 180 -11.13 1.70 0.98
N GLU A 181 -11.41 1.79 -0.32
CA GLU A 181 -12.13 0.79 -1.11
C GLU A 181 -11.33 -0.51 -1.20
N PHE A 182 -10.02 -0.41 -1.45
CA PHE A 182 -9.12 -1.54 -1.41
C PHE A 182 -9.12 -2.21 -0.03
N ARG A 183 -8.95 -1.41 1.04
CA ARG A 183 -8.98 -1.89 2.42
C ARG A 183 -10.29 -2.64 2.72
N GLN A 184 -11.43 -2.04 2.40
CA GLN A 184 -12.74 -2.65 2.57
C GLN A 184 -12.90 -3.93 1.72
N HIS A 185 -12.42 -3.90 0.48
CA HIS A 185 -12.49 -5.04 -0.42
C HIS A 185 -11.70 -6.22 0.15
N VAL A 186 -10.45 -6.02 0.58
CA VAL A 186 -9.64 -7.08 1.22
C VAL A 186 -10.39 -7.68 2.41
N LEU A 187 -10.84 -6.86 3.36
CA LEU A 187 -11.54 -7.34 4.55
C LEU A 187 -12.81 -8.14 4.19
N LYS A 188 -13.59 -7.66 3.23
CA LYS A 188 -14.78 -8.37 2.73
C LYS A 188 -14.42 -9.72 2.12
N GLN A 189 -13.32 -9.83 1.37
CA GLN A 189 -12.91 -11.12 0.81
C GLN A 189 -12.54 -12.14 1.89
N PHE A 190 -12.16 -11.70 3.09
CA PHE A 190 -11.95 -12.57 4.24
C PHE A 190 -13.17 -12.68 5.17
N ASN A 191 -14.36 -12.30 4.70
CA ASN A 191 -15.62 -12.29 5.46
C ASN A 191 -15.58 -11.40 6.73
N ILE A 192 -14.71 -10.39 6.76
CA ILE A 192 -14.58 -9.45 7.87
C ILE A 192 -15.41 -8.21 7.58
N ASN A 193 -16.48 -8.04 8.35
CA ASN A 193 -17.30 -6.84 8.34
C ASN A 193 -17.00 -6.00 9.58
N TYR A 194 -16.91 -4.67 9.43
CA TYR A 194 -16.69 -3.74 10.53
C TYR A 194 -17.38 -2.41 10.24
N GLU A 195 -17.74 -1.68 11.30
CA GLU A 195 -18.27 -0.34 11.19
C GLU A 195 -17.12 0.68 11.03
N THR A 196 -17.14 1.44 9.95
CA THR A 196 -16.10 2.43 9.63
C THR A 196 -16.05 3.61 10.60
N ASN A 197 -17.17 3.90 11.27
CA ASN A 197 -17.32 5.04 12.18
C ASN A 197 -17.39 4.64 13.66
N GLU A 198 -16.95 3.43 14.00
CA GLU A 198 -16.95 2.94 15.37
C GLU A 198 -15.98 3.76 16.24
N LYS A 199 -16.56 4.50 17.19
CA LYS A 199 -15.79 5.25 18.18
C LYS A 199 -15.01 4.28 19.07
N VAL A 200 -13.85 4.72 19.54
CA VAL A 200 -13.07 3.97 20.52
C VAL A 200 -13.90 3.80 21.79
N ASN A 201 -14.02 2.57 22.29
CA ASN A 201 -14.64 2.29 23.58
C ASN A 201 -13.58 2.38 24.69
N CYS A 202 -13.45 3.53 25.35
CA CYS A 202 -12.47 3.68 26.44
C CYS A 202 -12.74 2.78 27.67
N GLN A 203 -13.90 2.13 27.75
CA GLN A 203 -14.25 1.17 28.80
C GLN A 203 -13.82 -0.27 28.47
N SER A 204 -13.37 -0.54 27.24
CA SER A 204 -12.83 -1.83 26.83
C SER A 204 -11.88 -1.63 25.65
N LEU A 205 -10.57 -1.68 25.92
CA LEU A 205 -9.52 -1.45 24.96
C LEU A 205 -8.76 -2.75 24.67
N ASN A 206 -8.63 -3.07 23.38
CA ASN A 206 -7.84 -4.21 22.93
C ASN A 206 -6.40 -3.76 22.58
N LEU A 207 -5.44 -4.24 23.35
CA LEU A 207 -4.01 -4.09 23.08
C LEU A 207 -3.48 -5.36 22.42
N PHE A 208 -2.80 -5.20 21.29
CA PHE A 208 -2.12 -6.31 20.61
C PHE A 208 -0.64 -5.99 20.43
N PHE A 209 0.24 -6.88 20.92
CA PHE A 209 1.68 -6.80 20.73
C PHE A 209 2.15 -7.87 19.74
N LEU A 210 2.56 -7.45 18.54
CA LEU A 210 3.24 -8.32 17.59
C LEU A 210 4.70 -8.53 17.98
N VAL A 211 4.99 -9.78 18.33
CA VAL A 211 6.34 -10.29 18.64
C VAL A 211 6.90 -11.08 17.46
N ARG A 212 8.23 -11.29 17.43
CA ARG A 212 8.94 -11.85 16.26
C ARG A 212 9.74 -13.07 16.67
N HIS A 213 9.45 -14.24 16.12
CA HIS A 213 10.28 -15.44 16.32
C HIS A 213 11.00 -15.86 15.03
N ASN A 214 11.85 -16.88 15.14
CA ASN A 214 12.58 -17.42 13.99
C ASN A 214 11.70 -18.37 13.21
N TYR A 215 11.48 -18.09 11.92
CA TYR A 215 10.72 -18.94 11.03
C TYR A 215 11.32 -18.93 9.63
N VAL A 216 11.18 -20.02 8.90
CA VAL A 216 11.71 -20.15 7.53
C VAL A 216 10.67 -19.60 6.55
N ALA A 217 10.84 -18.33 6.19
CA ALA A 217 9.97 -17.64 5.22
C ALA A 217 10.49 -17.72 3.79
N HIS A 218 11.82 -17.82 3.64
CA HIS A 218 12.51 -17.57 2.38
C HIS A 218 13.62 -18.62 2.16
N PRO A 219 13.77 -19.21 0.96
CA PRO A 219 14.77 -20.26 0.71
C PRO A 219 16.21 -19.86 1.01
N ARG A 220 16.55 -18.59 0.77
CA ARG A 220 17.84 -17.95 1.11
C ARG A 220 18.06 -17.72 2.62
N ASN A 221 17.11 -18.08 3.48
CA ASN A 221 17.25 -18.01 4.94
C ASN A 221 16.86 -19.36 5.59
N PRO A 222 17.62 -20.44 5.36
CA PRO A 222 17.30 -21.76 5.89
C PRO A 222 17.34 -21.81 7.44
N SER A 223 18.09 -20.91 8.08
CA SER A 223 18.14 -20.81 9.55
C SER A 223 16.84 -20.29 10.16
N GLY A 224 15.98 -19.66 9.34
CA GLY A 224 14.79 -18.95 9.79
C GLY A 224 15.09 -17.77 10.71
N LYS A 225 16.36 -17.35 10.85
CA LYS A 225 16.73 -16.29 11.78
C LYS A 225 16.09 -14.97 11.35
N VAL A 226 15.34 -14.36 12.26
CA VAL A 226 14.70 -13.06 12.07
C VAL A 226 15.47 -12.00 12.87
N THR A 227 15.58 -10.79 12.32
CA THR A 227 16.25 -9.67 12.98
C THR A 227 15.25 -8.85 13.82
N ARG A 228 15.76 -8.04 14.76
CA ARG A 228 14.96 -7.15 15.63
C ARG A 228 13.99 -7.91 16.55
N GLN A 229 14.46 -9.00 17.13
CA GLN A 229 13.77 -9.76 18.18
C GLN A 229 14.06 -9.16 19.56
N LEU A 230 13.17 -9.42 20.51
CA LEU A 230 13.38 -9.08 21.92
C LEU A 230 14.17 -10.21 22.59
N SER A 231 15.35 -9.92 23.13
CA SER A 231 16.19 -10.93 23.79
C SER A 231 15.56 -11.45 25.09
N ASN A 232 14.78 -10.61 25.78
CA ASN A 232 14.04 -10.91 27.01
C ASN A 232 12.52 -10.94 26.77
N GLU A 233 12.08 -11.40 25.58
CA GLU A 233 10.67 -11.44 25.18
C GLU A 233 9.74 -12.00 26.26
N LYS A 234 10.06 -13.17 26.82
CA LYS A 234 9.25 -13.81 27.87
C LYS A 234 9.03 -12.89 29.07
N GLN A 235 10.09 -12.29 29.58
CA GLN A 235 10.02 -11.37 30.72
C GLN A 235 9.14 -10.16 30.40
N ILE A 236 9.32 -9.54 29.23
CA ILE A 236 8.51 -8.39 28.80
C ILE A 236 7.03 -8.77 28.71
N LEU A 237 6.72 -9.92 28.10
CA LEU A 237 5.34 -10.37 27.97
C LEU A 237 4.70 -10.69 29.32
N ASP A 238 5.43 -11.30 30.24
CA ASP A 238 4.95 -11.60 31.60
C ASP A 238 4.72 -10.32 32.41
N ASP A 239 5.63 -9.34 32.30
CA ASP A 239 5.50 -8.03 32.95
C ASP A 239 4.30 -7.24 32.41
N LEU A 240 4.10 -7.22 31.08
CA LEU A 240 2.96 -6.54 30.45
C LEU A 240 1.64 -7.21 30.82
N LYS A 241 1.56 -8.54 30.80
CA LYS A 241 0.37 -9.29 31.26
C LYS A 241 0.02 -8.95 32.70
N THR A 242 1.02 -8.95 33.59
CA THR A 242 0.84 -8.63 35.02
C THR A 242 0.45 -7.16 35.21
N LYS A 243 1.01 -6.25 34.42
CA LYS A 243 0.66 -4.83 34.48
C LYS A 243 -0.76 -4.58 34.02
N PHE A 244 -1.16 -5.14 32.88
CA PHE A 244 -2.48 -4.89 32.30
C PHE A 244 -3.61 -5.66 32.97
N SER A 245 -3.34 -6.76 33.69
CA SER A 245 -4.37 -7.45 34.49
C SER A 245 -4.93 -6.58 35.63
N ASN A 246 -4.21 -5.54 36.05
CA ASN A 246 -4.70 -4.55 37.01
C ASN A 246 -5.73 -3.57 36.43
N TYR A 247 -5.94 -3.58 35.11
CA TYR A 247 -6.88 -2.70 34.41
C TYR A 247 -7.98 -3.54 33.78
N SER A 248 -9.15 -3.58 34.43
CA SER A 248 -10.29 -4.39 33.98
C SER A 248 -10.84 -3.98 32.60
N ASN A 249 -10.56 -2.76 32.17
CA ASN A 249 -10.95 -2.20 30.88
C ASN A 249 -9.91 -2.45 29.76
N ILE A 250 -8.83 -3.20 30.00
CA ILE A 250 -7.78 -3.47 29.00
C ILE A 250 -7.66 -4.97 28.76
N HIS A 251 -7.79 -5.38 27.51
CA HIS A 251 -7.52 -6.72 27.03
C HIS A 251 -6.17 -6.76 26.32
N PHE A 252 -5.15 -7.28 27.00
CA PHE A 252 -3.81 -7.43 26.42
C PHE A 252 -3.64 -8.81 25.77
N SER A 253 -3.14 -8.82 24.53
CA SER A 253 -2.76 -10.03 23.81
C SER A 253 -1.42 -9.81 23.08
N ALA A 254 -0.67 -10.89 22.86
CA ALA A 254 0.57 -10.86 22.11
C ALA A 254 0.68 -12.14 21.29
N ASN A 255 1.12 -12.03 20.05
CA ASN A 255 1.24 -13.20 19.16
C ASN A 255 2.25 -12.95 18.04
N HIS A 256 2.51 -14.00 17.27
CA HIS A 256 3.38 -14.05 16.11
C HIS A 256 2.54 -14.29 14.85
N PHE A 257 2.61 -13.41 13.86
CA PHE A 257 1.78 -13.51 12.66
C PHE A 257 2.12 -14.72 11.77
N GLU A 258 3.36 -15.17 11.77
CA GLU A 258 3.81 -16.35 11.07
C GLU A 258 3.16 -17.66 11.57
N GLN A 259 2.55 -17.66 12.76
CA GLN A 259 1.75 -18.76 13.32
C GLN A 259 0.25 -18.65 13.00
N LEU A 260 -0.18 -17.53 12.42
CA LEU A 260 -1.58 -17.22 12.13
C LEU A 260 -1.84 -17.25 10.62
N THR A 261 -3.02 -17.70 10.25
CA THR A 261 -3.56 -17.50 8.90
C THR A 261 -3.78 -16.00 8.64
N ILE A 262 -3.82 -15.59 7.37
CA ILE A 262 -4.09 -14.19 7.01
C ILE A 262 -5.44 -13.72 7.54
N GLU A 263 -6.45 -14.59 7.56
CA GLU A 263 -7.76 -14.29 8.14
C GLU A 263 -7.67 -13.99 9.65
N GLU A 264 -6.95 -14.82 10.41
CA GLU A 264 -6.72 -14.59 11.85
C GLU A 264 -5.92 -13.30 12.11
N GLN A 265 -4.92 -13.00 11.28
CA GLN A 265 -4.14 -11.76 11.37
C GLN A 265 -5.04 -10.54 11.15
N LEU A 266 -5.87 -10.55 10.11
CA LEU A 266 -6.81 -9.45 9.81
C LEU A 266 -7.88 -9.29 10.89
N ASN A 267 -8.44 -10.40 11.40
CA ASN A 267 -9.42 -10.38 12.49
C ASN A 267 -8.83 -9.83 13.80
N THR A 268 -7.58 -10.20 14.11
CA THR A 268 -6.88 -9.64 15.28
C THR A 268 -6.72 -8.13 15.13
N ILE A 269 -6.28 -7.67 13.97
CA ILE A 269 -5.92 -6.27 13.74
C ILE A 269 -7.14 -5.35 13.65
N ILE A 270 -8.24 -5.81 13.03
CA ILE A 270 -9.46 -5.00 12.96
C ILE A 270 -10.09 -4.78 14.34
N GLN A 271 -9.85 -5.69 15.28
CA GLN A 271 -10.33 -5.61 16.67
C GLN A 271 -9.37 -4.86 17.60
N THR A 272 -8.14 -4.59 17.14
CA THR A 272 -7.10 -3.96 17.95
C THR A 272 -7.29 -2.44 18.02
N ASP A 273 -7.29 -1.89 19.23
CA ASP A 273 -7.32 -0.44 19.47
C ASP A 273 -5.92 0.16 19.58
N VAL A 274 -4.98 -0.61 20.14
CA VAL A 274 -3.56 -0.23 20.24
C VAL A 274 -2.70 -1.37 19.75
N PHE A 275 -2.07 -1.16 18.59
CA PHE A 275 -1.17 -2.11 17.95
C PHE A 275 0.28 -1.75 18.26
N ILE A 276 1.03 -2.67 18.85
CA ILE A 276 2.43 -2.48 19.25
C ILE A 276 3.28 -3.49 18.48
N GLY A 277 4.45 -3.09 18.00
CA GLY A 277 5.39 -4.05 17.42
C GLY A 277 6.73 -3.46 16.99
N MET A 278 7.72 -4.34 16.80
CA MET A 278 9.03 -3.97 16.28
C MET A 278 8.97 -3.65 14.77
N HIS A 279 9.69 -2.61 14.34
CA HIS A 279 9.81 -2.20 12.94
C HIS A 279 10.01 -3.40 11.99
N GLY A 280 9.05 -3.62 11.09
CA GLY A 280 9.10 -4.70 10.12
C GLY A 280 7.76 -4.90 9.40
N ALA A 281 7.77 -5.73 8.36
CA ALA A 281 6.65 -5.91 7.43
C ALA A 281 5.30 -6.24 8.10
N GLY A 282 5.30 -6.87 9.28
CA GLY A 282 4.09 -7.13 10.06
C GLY A 282 3.33 -5.86 10.46
N LEU A 283 4.00 -4.71 10.63
CA LEU A 283 3.32 -3.44 10.93
C LEU A 283 2.55 -2.85 9.75
N THR A 284 2.69 -3.40 8.53
CA THR A 284 1.83 -3.04 7.38
C THR A 284 0.35 -3.30 7.67
N HIS A 285 0.05 -4.18 8.63
CA HIS A 285 -1.31 -4.39 9.12
C HIS A 285 -2.00 -3.13 9.65
N VAL A 286 -1.27 -2.05 9.94
CA VAL A 286 -1.85 -0.74 10.22
C VAL A 286 -2.81 -0.25 9.13
N LEU A 287 -2.63 -0.71 7.88
CA LEU A 287 -3.57 -0.47 6.78
C LEU A 287 -4.98 -1.01 7.08
N PHE A 288 -5.11 -2.08 7.86
CA PHE A 288 -6.38 -2.74 8.16
C PHE A 288 -6.97 -2.34 9.51
N MET A 289 -6.24 -1.60 10.36
CA MET A 289 -6.78 -1.06 11.61
C MET A 289 -7.97 -0.12 11.35
N LYS A 290 -8.87 -0.01 12.34
CA LYS A 290 -9.91 1.03 12.35
C LYS A 290 -9.25 2.43 12.47
N PRO A 291 -9.87 3.49 11.94
CA PRO A 291 -9.38 4.85 12.15
C PRO A 291 -9.46 5.24 13.63
N ASN A 292 -8.71 6.28 14.02
CA ASN A 292 -8.58 6.80 15.38
C ASN A 292 -8.01 5.79 16.40
N ARG A 293 -7.41 4.69 15.92
CA ARG A 293 -6.66 3.73 16.75
C ARG A 293 -5.19 4.14 16.83
N ILE A 294 -4.39 3.37 17.56
CA ILE A 294 -2.99 3.71 17.82
C ILE A 294 -2.07 2.62 17.28
N LEU A 295 -1.03 3.02 16.53
CA LEU A 295 0.15 2.21 16.24
C LEU A 295 1.33 2.71 17.07
N VAL A 296 1.94 1.84 17.86
CA VAL A 296 3.21 2.07 18.55
C VAL A 296 4.30 1.23 17.88
N GLU A 297 5.15 1.91 17.12
CA GLU A 297 6.29 1.29 16.46
C GLU A 297 7.54 1.35 17.35
N LEU A 298 8.10 0.18 17.64
CA LEU A 298 9.39 0.05 18.30
C LEU A 298 10.52 0.01 17.27
N VAL A 299 11.46 0.95 17.35
CA VAL A 299 12.59 1.07 16.40
C VAL A 299 13.93 0.95 17.12
N THR A 300 14.95 0.45 16.42
CA THR A 300 16.35 0.59 16.86
C THR A 300 17.01 1.79 16.15
N SER A 301 18.20 2.19 16.61
CA SER A 301 18.94 3.33 16.05
C SER A 301 19.13 3.26 14.53
N SER A 302 19.30 2.06 13.96
CA SER A 302 19.45 1.84 12.52
C SER A 302 18.20 2.14 11.69
N TRP A 303 17.01 2.15 12.31
CA TRP A 303 15.72 2.28 11.61
C TRP A 303 14.98 3.58 11.97
N LYS A 304 15.59 4.45 12.76
CA LYS A 304 14.93 5.66 13.32
C LYS A 304 14.41 6.65 12.27
N THR A 305 14.97 6.65 11.06
CA THR A 305 14.62 7.57 9.97
C THR A 305 13.56 7.00 9.02
N GLN A 306 13.23 5.72 9.14
CA GLN A 306 12.32 5.04 8.22
C GLN A 306 10.86 5.35 8.55
N LYS A 307 10.12 5.88 7.58
CA LYS A 307 8.75 6.40 7.77
C LYS A 307 7.64 5.51 7.23
N HIS A 308 7.95 4.26 6.87
CA HIS A 308 6.97 3.37 6.21
C HIS A 308 5.63 3.31 6.95
N PHE A 309 5.65 2.96 8.24
CA PHE A 309 4.41 2.74 8.99
C PHE A 309 3.79 4.04 9.49
N GLU A 310 4.58 5.09 9.68
CA GLU A 310 4.10 6.45 9.94
C GLU A 310 3.21 6.94 8.79
N LEU A 311 3.67 6.77 7.55
CA LEU A 311 2.94 7.21 6.36
C LEU A 311 1.66 6.37 6.13
N VAL A 312 1.73 5.05 6.26
CA VAL A 312 0.53 4.19 6.13
C VAL A 312 -0.47 4.46 7.25
N ALA A 313 -0.01 4.72 8.49
CA ALA A 313 -0.87 5.12 9.60
C ALA A 313 -1.59 6.44 9.29
N SER A 314 -0.87 7.44 8.78
CA SER A 314 -1.44 8.72 8.35
C SER A 314 -2.50 8.53 7.25
N MET A 315 -2.22 7.71 6.23
CA MET A 315 -3.20 7.40 5.17
C MET A 315 -4.48 6.75 5.73
N ASN A 316 -4.35 5.90 6.75
CA ASN A 316 -5.48 5.19 7.37
C ASN A 316 -6.09 5.92 8.58
N ASN A 317 -5.72 7.19 8.83
CA ASN A 317 -6.16 7.95 10.01
C ASN A 317 -5.92 7.23 11.34
N VAL A 318 -4.77 6.58 11.48
CA VAL A 318 -4.31 5.91 12.71
C VAL A 318 -3.27 6.81 13.39
N ASN A 319 -3.39 6.99 14.70
CA ASN A 319 -2.44 7.73 15.51
C ASN A 319 -1.13 6.95 15.61
N TYR A 320 -0.03 7.55 15.20
CA TYR A 320 1.27 6.91 15.14
C TYR A 320 2.20 7.40 16.25
N HIS A 321 2.85 6.47 16.95
CA HIS A 321 3.91 6.75 17.91
C HIS A 321 5.14 5.91 17.62
N ARG A 322 6.32 6.53 17.63
CA ARG A 322 7.61 5.86 17.48
C ARG A 322 8.34 5.82 18.82
N CYS A 323 8.77 4.65 19.23
CA CYS A 323 9.57 4.42 20.43
C CYS A 323 10.96 3.91 20.06
N LEU A 324 11.99 4.71 20.32
CA LEU A 324 13.39 4.33 20.09
C LEU A 324 13.93 3.48 21.25
N ILE A 325 14.42 2.29 20.92
CA ILE A 325 15.11 1.38 21.84
C ILE A 325 16.63 1.58 21.68
N ILE A 326 17.30 1.91 22.79
CA ILE A 326 18.76 2.11 22.85
C ILE A 326 19.31 1.16 23.93
N ASP A 327 20.19 0.23 23.53
CA ASP A 327 20.87 -0.70 24.44
C ASP A 327 19.95 -1.46 25.41
N GLY A 328 18.78 -1.90 24.93
CA GLY A 328 17.78 -2.61 25.74
C GLY A 328 17.02 -1.75 26.75
N SER A 329 17.35 -0.47 26.85
CA SER A 329 16.57 0.53 27.58
C SER A 329 15.70 1.33 26.62
N LEU A 330 14.57 1.85 27.11
CA LEU A 330 13.91 2.96 26.43
C LEU A 330 14.91 4.12 26.46
N GLY A 331 15.49 4.44 25.31
CA GLY A 331 16.29 5.62 25.20
C GLY A 331 15.37 6.80 25.48
N THR A 332 15.51 7.43 26.65
CA THR A 332 15.14 8.83 26.79
C THR A 332 16.15 9.61 25.96
N SER A 333 15.98 9.51 24.64
CA SER A 333 16.61 10.43 23.74
C SER A 333 16.15 11.81 24.21
N GLN A 334 17.09 12.60 24.70
CA GLN A 334 16.89 14.03 24.90
C GLN A 334 16.49 14.71 23.57
N MET A 335 16.56 14.03 22.41
CA MET A 335 15.97 14.42 21.12
C MET A 335 14.50 13.98 20.92
N PHE A 336 13.88 13.27 21.87
CA PHE A 336 12.47 12.83 21.83
C PHE A 336 11.70 13.21 23.11
N LYS A 337 12.28 14.06 23.97
CA LYS A 337 11.48 14.80 24.98
C LYS A 337 10.48 15.77 24.34
N ASP A 338 10.66 16.10 23.06
CA ASP A 338 9.73 16.94 22.31
C ASP A 338 8.63 16.15 21.56
N SER A 339 8.58 14.82 21.67
CA SER A 339 7.57 14.00 20.99
C SER A 339 6.73 13.11 21.92
N ILE A 340 6.84 13.31 23.24
CA ILE A 340 5.76 12.97 24.16
C ILE A 340 4.97 14.27 24.35
N LEU A 341 3.89 14.42 23.60
CA LEU A 341 2.86 15.44 23.86
C LEU A 341 3.42 16.85 24.15
N ASN A 342 3.86 17.55 23.10
CA ASN A 342 3.47 18.95 23.02
C ASN A 342 2.36 19.06 21.98
N CYS A 343 1.11 18.94 22.44
CA CYS A 343 -0.05 19.50 21.75
C CYS A 343 0.04 21.04 21.81
N SER A 344 1.12 21.63 21.32
CA SER A 344 1.30 23.09 21.23
C SER A 344 1.39 23.59 19.79
N ASP A 345 1.67 22.70 18.82
CA ASP A 345 1.89 23.11 17.43
C ASP A 345 1.17 22.19 16.42
N ASP A 346 0.02 21.64 16.81
CA ASP A 346 -0.92 21.16 15.80
C ASP A 346 -1.49 22.42 15.10
N PRO A 347 -1.30 22.60 13.78
CA PRO A 347 -1.88 23.73 13.07
C PRO A 347 -3.39 23.82 13.31
N LEU A 348 -4.11 22.70 13.45
CA LEU A 348 -5.54 22.70 13.77
C LEU A 348 -5.82 23.29 15.16
N LYS A 349 -4.95 23.05 16.14
CA LYS A 349 -5.09 23.59 17.50
C LYS A 349 -4.77 25.08 17.52
N GLN A 350 -3.69 25.52 16.85
CA GLN A 350 -3.39 26.95 16.68
C GLN A 350 -4.46 27.69 15.88
N TRP A 351 -5.11 27.03 14.91
CA TRP A 351 -6.24 27.59 14.17
C TRP A 351 -7.45 27.81 15.08
N CYS A 352 -7.78 26.83 15.92
CA CYS A 352 -8.91 26.89 16.86
C CYS A 352 -8.66 27.82 18.06
N GLU A 353 -7.41 27.98 18.53
CA GLU A 353 -7.06 28.82 19.69
C GLU A 353 -7.13 30.33 19.38
N ASN A 354 -6.98 30.72 18.12
CA ASN A 354 -7.00 32.12 17.66
C ASN A 354 -8.22 32.43 16.79
N GLU A 355 -9.41 31.99 17.21
CA GLU A 355 -10.65 32.33 16.52
C GLU A 355 -11.14 33.76 16.88
N VAL A 356 -11.49 34.54 15.85
CA VAL A 356 -12.16 35.83 16.01
C VAL A 356 -13.57 35.72 15.46
N LYS A 357 -14.56 35.80 16.36
CA LYS A 357 -15.99 35.78 16.01
C LYS A 357 -16.51 37.21 15.84
N LEU A 358 -17.09 37.48 14.68
CA LEU A 358 -17.70 38.76 14.34
C LEU A 358 -19.17 38.55 13.96
N CYS A 359 -19.98 39.59 14.16
CA CYS A 359 -21.42 39.60 13.81
C CYS A 359 -22.18 38.36 14.29
N ASN A 360 -22.22 38.11 15.61
CA ASN A 360 -22.89 36.94 16.21
C ASN A 360 -22.46 35.59 15.60
N SER A 361 -21.18 35.46 15.22
CA SER A 361 -20.59 34.26 14.59
C SER A 361 -20.99 34.03 13.13
N SER A 362 -21.60 35.01 12.46
CA SER A 362 -21.79 35.01 11.00
C SER A 362 -20.46 35.07 10.24
N LEU A 363 -19.38 35.53 10.87
CA LEU A 363 -18.02 35.41 10.37
C LEU A 363 -17.10 34.94 11.50
N ILE A 364 -16.35 33.86 11.25
CA ILE A 364 -15.33 33.35 12.18
C ILE A 364 -14.02 33.24 11.41
N ILE A 365 -12.99 33.92 11.88
CA ILE A 365 -11.65 33.92 11.28
C ILE A 365 -10.73 33.09 12.17
N TYR A 366 -10.02 32.13 11.59
CA TYR A 366 -9.09 31.24 12.28
C TYR A 366 -7.64 31.65 11.98
N ASN A 367 -6.93 32.12 13.01
CA ASN A 367 -5.50 32.44 12.97
C ASN A 367 -5.04 33.31 11.78
N LYS A 368 -5.93 34.17 11.25
CA LYS A 368 -5.72 34.97 10.02
C LYS A 368 -5.39 34.15 8.76
N LEU A 369 -5.64 32.84 8.76
CA LEU A 369 -5.32 31.94 7.65
C LEU A 369 -6.54 31.61 6.80
N PHE A 370 -7.69 31.37 7.43
CA PHE A 370 -8.95 31.09 6.74
C PHE A 370 -10.14 31.55 7.59
N ALA A 371 -11.32 31.59 6.99
CA ALA A 371 -12.54 32.00 7.68
C ALA A 371 -13.71 31.12 7.24
N ILE A 372 -14.68 30.96 8.15
CA ILE A 372 -16.01 30.44 7.82
C ILE A 372 -17.02 31.58 7.95
N THR A 373 -17.95 31.64 6.99
CA THR A 373 -19.04 32.59 6.97
C THR A 373 -20.37 31.86 6.96
N HIS A 374 -21.34 32.37 7.71
CA HIS A 374 -22.70 31.85 7.77
C HIS A 374 -23.66 32.92 7.30
N SER A 375 -24.50 32.58 6.32
CA SER A 375 -25.53 33.47 5.78
C SER A 375 -25.00 34.77 5.18
N ILE A 376 -23.91 34.71 4.41
CA ILE A 376 -23.38 35.86 3.66
C ILE A 376 -24.02 36.01 2.29
N ILE A 377 -24.03 37.25 1.79
CA ILE A 377 -24.38 37.56 0.40
C ILE A 377 -23.11 37.94 -0.34
N LEU A 378 -22.78 37.19 -1.39
CA LEU A 378 -21.73 37.56 -2.33
C LEU A 378 -22.31 38.47 -3.41
N GLN A 379 -21.56 39.50 -3.81
CA GLN A 379 -21.89 40.39 -4.92
C GLN A 379 -20.89 40.15 -6.08
N PRO A 380 -21.04 39.11 -6.91
CA PRO A 380 -20.08 38.75 -7.97
C PRO A 380 -19.72 39.90 -8.91
N LYS A 381 -20.62 40.86 -9.13
CA LYS A 381 -20.39 42.04 -9.97
C LYS A 381 -19.29 42.99 -9.45
N LEU A 382 -18.94 42.86 -8.17
CA LEU A 382 -17.89 43.61 -7.48
C LEU A 382 -16.53 42.89 -7.50
N ALA A 383 -16.44 41.69 -8.08
CA ALA A 383 -15.19 41.06 -8.46
C ALA A 383 -14.76 41.56 -9.85
N LYS A 384 -13.75 42.42 -9.91
CA LYS A 384 -13.21 42.98 -11.15
C LYS A 384 -12.02 42.16 -11.63
N GLY A 385 -12.15 41.51 -12.77
CA GLY A 385 -11.06 40.78 -13.42
C GLY A 385 -11.16 40.96 -14.92
N LYS A 386 -10.05 40.81 -15.63
CA LYS A 386 -10.07 40.80 -17.11
C LYS A 386 -10.67 39.51 -17.67
N ARG A 387 -10.80 38.47 -16.83
CA ARG A 387 -11.17 37.10 -17.17
C ARG A 387 -12.25 36.58 -16.23
N LEU A 388 -12.94 35.53 -16.64
CA LEU A 388 -14.00 34.87 -15.88
C LEU A 388 -13.46 33.68 -15.08
N GLY A 389 -12.31 33.13 -15.46
CA GLY A 389 -11.74 31.92 -14.87
C GLY A 389 -12.35 30.67 -15.49
N GLY A 390 -11.50 29.69 -15.83
CA GLY A 390 -11.90 28.45 -16.49
C GLY A 390 -11.91 28.51 -18.03
N GLU A 391 -11.29 29.54 -18.61
CA GLU A 391 -11.03 29.62 -20.05
C GLU A 391 -10.16 28.45 -20.55
N ASN A 392 -10.24 28.13 -21.84
CA ASN A 392 -9.38 27.10 -22.42
C ASN A 392 -7.93 27.61 -22.44
N ILE A 393 -6.97 26.73 -22.16
CA ILE A 393 -5.55 27.09 -22.11
C ILE A 393 -5.06 27.75 -23.41
N GLN A 394 -5.66 27.41 -24.55
CA GLN A 394 -5.33 27.99 -25.85
C GLN A 394 -5.73 29.47 -25.96
N ASP A 395 -6.73 29.91 -25.19
CA ASP A 395 -7.27 31.28 -25.23
C ASP A 395 -6.53 32.24 -24.27
N VAL A 396 -5.61 31.71 -23.47
CA VAL A 396 -4.87 32.43 -22.41
C VAL A 396 -3.35 32.24 -22.53
N LEU A 397 -2.86 31.80 -23.68
CA LEU A 397 -1.41 31.68 -23.93
C LEU A 397 -0.72 33.04 -23.80
N ASN A 398 0.36 33.07 -23.01
CA ASN A 398 1.12 34.28 -22.68
C ASN A 398 0.34 35.33 -21.86
N GLN A 399 -0.72 34.92 -21.16
CA GLN A 399 -1.41 35.78 -20.21
C GLN A 399 -0.44 36.26 -19.12
N HIS A 400 -0.57 37.54 -18.75
CA HIS A 400 0.14 38.05 -17.60
C HIS A 400 -0.54 37.57 -16.32
N GLU A 401 0.26 37.14 -15.35
CA GLU A 401 -0.18 36.67 -14.03
C GLU A 401 -1.19 37.65 -13.36
N HIS A 402 -1.00 38.96 -13.49
CA HIS A 402 -1.93 39.95 -12.92
C HIS A 402 -3.36 39.89 -13.50
N ASP A 403 -3.54 39.32 -14.69
CA ASP A 403 -4.84 39.15 -15.35
C ASP A 403 -5.58 37.90 -14.88
N GLU A 404 -4.90 37.02 -14.15
CA GLU A 404 -5.46 35.78 -13.56
C GLU A 404 -6.20 36.03 -12.24
N TYR A 405 -6.03 37.22 -11.65
CA TYR A 405 -6.61 37.54 -10.35
C TYR A 405 -7.77 38.52 -10.46
N PHE A 406 -8.82 38.27 -9.68
CA PHE A 406 -9.87 39.25 -9.41
C PHE A 406 -9.41 40.26 -8.35
N GLN A 407 -9.69 41.53 -8.59
CA GLN A 407 -9.69 42.59 -7.59
C GLN A 407 -11.10 42.75 -7.05
N PHE A 408 -11.27 42.61 -5.73
CA PHE A 408 -12.58 42.68 -5.09
C PHE A 408 -12.81 44.10 -4.54
N GLU A 409 -13.88 44.74 -4.98
CA GLU A 409 -14.29 46.05 -4.46
C GLU A 409 -14.93 45.93 -3.07
N LYS A 410 -15.00 47.06 -2.34
CA LYS A 410 -15.69 47.13 -1.05
C LYS A 410 -17.14 46.65 -1.21
N GLU A 411 -17.66 45.93 -0.21
CA GLU A 411 -19.01 45.31 -0.21
C GLU A 411 -19.17 44.06 -1.09
N PHE A 412 -18.08 43.48 -1.61
CA PHE A 412 -18.13 42.18 -2.29
C PHE A 412 -18.74 41.05 -1.42
N ILE A 413 -18.50 41.09 -0.11
CA ILE A 413 -19.10 40.20 0.91
C ILE A 413 -19.93 41.08 1.85
N GLN A 414 -21.22 40.75 2.00
CA GLN A 414 -22.17 41.41 2.91
C GLN A 414 -22.68 40.46 3.99
#